data_AF-A0A2V9QHM5-F1
#
_entry.id   AF-A0A2V9QHM5-F1
#
_cell.length_a   1.000
_cell.length_b   1.000
_cell.length_c   1.000
_cell.angle_alpha   90.00
_cell.angle_beta   90.00
_cell.angle_gamma   90.00
#
_symmetry.space_group_name_H-M   'P 1'
#
loop_
_entity.id
_entity.type
_entity.pdbx_description
1 polymer ?
#
loop_
_entity_poly.entity_id
_entity_poly.type
_entity_poly.pdbx_seq_one_letter_code
_entity_poly.pdbx_strand_id
1 'polypeptide(L)'
;MYINFQRAGVNGDAHMDWELNQSAEPSPACVGLPRRTSGDIVITFDTDNGGKTITVRAFVWQGTAEAGTFVELPLGSQGVIWDAAVNIPSTIPGVEAGAFGEAAINLTDSPIQILCPQSAHMKTRSSTSITSELKDRTAVQRIKFSDRPDLANAHDSAFGAQIKDAMLGINQTLVPVSSSQAGVGSTSKSNQMLSVNVPQPNGEDLRAEVIRTSSTSTVAESPAQAKHTSVAEAVNVNILNGLVTASLVRGVATTTASGSASSVSSTGSAFKDLFVNGVGINNVTPNTRIDLPAALFGPGSFVILYEQVGSTSTPAAGQIQGGTFAADLKVNMINVHITDKLPLVAGNQAIDVIVSNAVAHSDFPQRELCSIPPGQRVSGHAYVASAATDPSLVPATVGFVSIPANGGLDHQDLDQAQIPSDGSTAGAGASVSESSGALSATASTASSYAQAANVCVLRMGTSCTISATAVKSRSNSSADGASASSNANGTQLVGLVVGSQTFSSTPPPNTVINLPGIGFVILNEQFSDGPETGH
;
A
#
# COMPACT_ATOMS: atom_id res chain seq x y z
N MET A 1 -3.35 3.42 32.43
CA MET A 1 -4.30 4.53 32.50
C MET A 1 -4.58 4.83 33.96
N TYR A 2 -4.57 6.10 34.34
CA TYR A 2 -4.92 6.55 35.68
C TYR A 2 -6.10 7.49 35.58
N ILE A 3 -7.09 7.28 36.45
CA ILE A 3 -8.31 8.08 36.54
C ILE A 3 -8.53 8.46 38.00
N ASN A 4 -9.01 9.67 38.24
CA ASN A 4 -9.35 10.13 39.57
C ASN A 4 -10.50 11.13 39.52
N PHE A 5 -11.09 11.38 40.68
CA PHE A 5 -12.07 12.43 40.86
C PHE A 5 -12.02 12.97 42.28
N GLN A 6 -12.52 14.20 42.42
CA GLN A 6 -12.85 14.80 43.71
C GLN A 6 -14.28 15.30 43.65
N ARG A 7 -15.06 15.08 44.71
CA ARG A 7 -16.44 15.56 44.83
C ARG A 7 -16.60 16.55 45.97
N ALA A 8 -17.52 17.50 45.80
CA ALA A 8 -17.79 18.57 46.75
C ALA A 8 -18.59 18.12 47.99
N GLY A 9 -19.23 16.94 47.94
CA GLY A 9 -19.94 16.35 49.07
C GLY A 9 -19.83 14.83 49.07
N VAL A 10 -19.77 14.23 50.26
CA VAL A 10 -19.48 12.80 50.44
C VAL A 10 -20.72 11.94 50.70
N ASN A 11 -21.91 12.55 50.66
CA ASN A 11 -23.17 11.84 50.90
C ASN A 11 -23.49 10.90 49.73
N GLY A 12 -23.72 9.63 50.04
CA GLY A 12 -24.11 8.61 49.06
C GLY A 12 -22.96 8.12 48.18
N ASP A 13 -23.35 7.39 47.14
CA ASP A 13 -22.43 6.73 46.22
C ASP A 13 -21.98 7.68 45.09
N ALA A 14 -20.87 7.32 44.45
CA ALA A 14 -20.27 7.98 43.31
C ALA A 14 -20.21 7.01 42.12
N HIS A 15 -20.75 7.47 40.98
CA HIS A 15 -20.72 6.73 39.71
C HIS A 15 -20.12 7.66 38.64
N MET A 16 -18.90 7.34 38.24
CA MET A 16 -18.11 8.13 37.30
C MET A 16 -17.79 7.26 36.10
N ASP A 17 -17.85 7.83 34.90
CA ASP A 17 -17.35 7.15 33.72
C ASP A 17 -16.36 8.03 32.94
N TRP A 18 -15.41 7.40 32.29
CA TRP A 18 -14.49 8.00 31.32
C TRP A 18 -14.77 7.37 29.96
N GLU A 19 -15.21 8.19 29.01
CA GLU A 19 -15.57 7.77 27.65
C GLU A 19 -14.47 8.22 26.68
N LEU A 20 -13.80 7.25 26.06
CA LEU A 20 -12.73 7.38 25.08
C LEU A 20 -13.32 7.14 23.69
N ASN A 21 -13.31 8.15 22.83
CA ASN A 21 -13.97 8.09 21.51
C ASN A 21 -12.95 8.24 20.39
N GLN A 22 -13.11 7.46 19.33
CA GLN A 22 -12.26 7.55 18.13
C GLN A 22 -12.58 8.80 17.31
N SER A 23 -13.76 9.40 17.48
CA SER A 23 -14.13 10.66 16.85
C SER A 23 -14.02 11.84 17.83
N ALA A 24 -13.55 12.98 17.32
CA ALA A 24 -13.71 14.27 17.97
C ALA A 24 -14.92 15.06 17.46
N GLU A 25 -15.61 14.56 16.42
CA GLU A 25 -16.77 15.22 15.83
C GLU A 25 -18.01 15.09 16.73
N PRO A 26 -18.90 16.10 16.76
CA PRO A 26 -20.17 16.00 17.45
C PRO A 26 -21.09 14.93 16.88
N SER A 27 -21.91 14.32 17.73
CA SER A 27 -22.99 13.42 17.32
C SER A 27 -24.06 14.22 16.58
N PRO A 28 -24.52 13.76 15.40
CA PRO A 28 -25.62 14.40 14.67
C PRO A 28 -26.92 14.46 15.48
N ALA A 29 -27.17 13.46 16.32
CA ALA A 29 -28.37 13.36 17.15
C ALA A 29 -28.31 14.27 18.40
N CYS A 30 -27.11 14.65 18.85
CA CYS A 30 -26.92 15.54 19.98
C CYS A 30 -25.54 16.19 19.89
N VAL A 31 -25.50 17.46 19.49
CA VAL A 31 -24.25 18.21 19.25
C VAL A 31 -23.35 18.31 20.50
N GLY A 32 -23.91 18.10 21.70
CA GLY A 32 -23.16 18.03 22.95
C GLY A 32 -22.48 16.68 23.25
N LEU A 33 -22.65 15.66 22.38
CA LEU A 33 -22.05 14.34 22.50
C LEU A 33 -20.98 14.14 21.42
N PRO A 34 -19.93 13.35 21.67
CA PRO A 34 -19.09 12.86 20.58
C PRO A 34 -19.88 11.89 19.70
N ARG A 35 -19.58 11.91 18.40
CA ARG A 35 -20.08 10.92 17.44
C ARG A 35 -19.50 9.56 17.81
N ARG A 36 -20.35 8.64 18.27
CA ARG A 36 -19.91 7.29 18.62
C ARG A 36 -19.50 6.49 17.40
N THR A 37 -18.50 5.65 17.59
CA THR A 37 -17.97 4.71 16.60
C THR A 37 -17.74 3.36 17.26
N SER A 38 -17.96 2.28 16.50
CA SER A 38 -17.68 0.92 16.99
C SER A 38 -16.24 0.84 17.50
N GLY A 39 -16.05 0.38 18.74
CA GLY A 39 -14.75 0.36 19.41
C GLY A 39 -14.49 1.50 20.40
N ASP A 40 -15.39 2.48 20.53
CA ASP A 40 -15.31 3.47 21.61
C ASP A 40 -15.40 2.79 22.98
N ILE A 41 -14.59 3.23 23.94
CA ILE A 41 -14.45 2.59 25.24
C ILE A 41 -15.05 3.47 26.34
N VAL A 42 -15.79 2.86 27.25
CA VAL A 42 -16.22 3.48 28.49
C VAL A 42 -15.66 2.71 29.67
N ILE A 43 -14.97 3.41 30.57
CA ILE A 43 -14.51 2.87 31.85
C ILE A 43 -15.40 3.45 32.94
N THR A 44 -15.95 2.62 33.80
CA THR A 44 -16.79 3.06 34.92
C THR A 44 -16.06 2.83 36.24
N PHE A 45 -16.30 3.75 37.17
CA PHE A 45 -15.96 3.64 38.57
C PHE A 45 -17.26 3.81 39.34
N ASP A 46 -17.70 2.74 39.96
CA ASP A 46 -18.92 2.69 40.74
C ASP A 46 -18.57 2.41 42.20
N THR A 47 -19.23 3.12 43.11
CA THR A 47 -19.16 2.81 44.53
C THR A 47 -20.52 2.39 45.05
N ASP A 48 -20.52 1.52 46.05
CA ASP A 48 -21.71 1.18 46.85
C ASP A 48 -21.38 1.29 48.34
N ASN A 49 -22.44 1.37 49.16
CA ASN A 49 -22.36 1.46 50.62
C ASN A 49 -21.52 2.66 51.11
N GLY A 50 -21.64 3.80 50.43
CA GLY A 50 -20.93 5.03 50.78
C GLY A 50 -19.43 4.95 50.49
N GLY A 51 -19.05 4.30 49.39
CA GLY A 51 -17.65 4.17 48.98
C GLY A 51 -16.90 2.95 49.52
N LYS A 52 -17.57 2.05 50.24
CA LYS A 52 -16.94 0.85 50.84
C LYS A 52 -16.71 -0.28 49.85
N THR A 53 -17.59 -0.40 48.86
CA THR A 53 -17.42 -1.33 47.75
C THR A 53 -17.07 -0.51 46.52
N ILE A 54 -16.02 -0.89 45.81
CA ILE A 54 -15.59 -0.23 44.57
C ILE A 54 -15.66 -1.25 43.46
N THR A 55 -16.29 -0.87 42.36
CA THR A 55 -16.36 -1.68 41.15
C THR A 55 -15.85 -0.86 39.97
N VAL A 56 -14.86 -1.39 39.26
CA VAL A 56 -14.39 -0.81 37.99
C VAL A 56 -14.81 -1.73 36.86
N ARG A 57 -15.50 -1.18 35.85
CA ARG A 57 -15.95 -1.92 34.66
C ARG A 57 -15.49 -1.23 33.38
N ALA A 58 -15.45 -1.99 32.29
CA ALA A 58 -15.09 -1.49 30.98
C ALA A 58 -16.16 -1.94 29.99
N PHE A 59 -16.47 -1.09 29.03
CA PHE A 59 -17.46 -1.35 28.00
C PHE A 59 -16.93 -0.90 26.65
N VAL A 60 -17.30 -1.61 25.60
CA VAL A 60 -17.04 -1.22 24.21
C VAL A 60 -18.36 -0.90 23.51
N TRP A 61 -18.38 0.18 22.74
CA TRP A 61 -19.50 0.49 21.86
C TRP A 61 -19.50 -0.46 20.66
N GLN A 62 -20.63 -1.14 20.43
CA GLN A 62 -20.88 -1.90 19.21
C GLN A 62 -22.08 -1.28 18.50
N GLY A 63 -21.85 -0.75 17.29
CA GLY A 63 -22.87 -0.10 16.47
C GLY A 63 -22.36 1.12 15.72
N THR A 64 -23.30 1.91 15.20
CA THR A 64 -23.06 3.19 14.49
C THR A 64 -23.15 4.38 15.44
N ALA A 65 -23.04 5.60 14.89
CA ALA A 65 -23.23 6.83 15.65
C ALA A 65 -24.69 7.03 16.12
N GLU A 66 -25.65 6.44 15.41
CA GLU A 66 -27.08 6.61 15.63
C GLU A 66 -27.73 5.41 16.35
N ALA A 67 -27.16 4.21 16.22
CA ALA A 67 -27.71 2.99 16.81
C ALA A 67 -26.60 2.05 17.29
N GLY A 68 -26.65 1.63 18.56
CA GLY A 68 -25.69 0.70 19.12
C GLY A 68 -25.90 0.46 20.61
N THR A 69 -25.02 -0.35 21.19
CA THR A 69 -25.05 -0.69 22.62
C THR A 69 -23.64 -0.78 23.20
N PHE A 70 -23.54 -0.58 24.51
CA PHE A 70 -22.33 -0.85 25.26
C PHE A 70 -22.30 -2.32 25.68
N VAL A 71 -21.26 -3.03 25.28
CA VAL A 71 -20.99 -4.42 25.66
C VAL A 71 -19.87 -4.45 26.68
N GLU A 72 -20.08 -5.11 27.81
CA GLU A 72 -19.09 -5.18 28.89
C GLU A 72 -17.86 -6.01 28.46
N LEU A 73 -16.68 -5.50 28.78
CA LEU A 73 -15.39 -6.15 28.57
C LEU A 73 -14.89 -6.75 29.89
N PRO A 74 -14.28 -7.95 29.86
CA PRO A 74 -13.72 -8.55 31.07
C PRO A 74 -12.47 -7.78 31.54
N LEU A 75 -12.55 -7.03 32.63
CA LEU A 75 -11.40 -6.30 33.19
C LEU A 75 -10.46 -7.17 34.04
N GLY A 76 -10.83 -8.42 34.31
CA GLY A 76 -10.11 -9.31 35.22
C GLY A 76 -10.21 -8.88 36.68
N SER A 77 -9.25 -9.33 37.50
CA SER A 77 -9.26 -9.15 38.95
C SER A 77 -8.59 -7.85 39.41
N GLN A 78 -9.13 -7.26 40.48
CA GLN A 78 -8.50 -6.16 41.20
C GLN A 78 -7.11 -6.58 41.73
N GLY A 79 -6.15 -5.67 41.69
CA GLY A 79 -4.75 -5.88 42.06
C GLY A 79 -3.90 -6.57 40.99
N VAL A 80 -4.49 -6.94 39.85
CA VAL A 80 -3.78 -7.54 38.70
C VAL A 80 -3.81 -6.62 37.49
N ILE A 81 -4.99 -6.45 36.89
CA ILE A 81 -5.17 -5.61 35.69
C ILE A 81 -5.61 -4.19 36.08
N TRP A 82 -6.36 -4.07 37.17
CA TRP A 82 -6.84 -2.79 37.67
C TRP A 82 -6.75 -2.73 39.18
N ASP A 83 -6.67 -1.53 39.73
CA ASP A 83 -6.84 -1.29 41.15
C ASP A 83 -7.62 0.01 41.36
N ALA A 84 -8.27 0.14 42.51
CA ALA A 84 -9.09 1.29 42.82
C ALA A 84 -9.17 1.53 44.32
N ALA A 85 -9.22 2.81 44.70
CA ALA A 85 -9.36 3.22 46.07
C ALA A 85 -10.27 4.44 46.19
N VAL A 86 -10.91 4.55 47.35
CA VAL A 86 -11.55 5.77 47.83
C VAL A 86 -10.86 6.13 49.15
N ASN A 87 -10.75 7.41 49.47
CA ASN A 87 -10.11 7.87 50.71
C ASN A 87 -10.95 7.57 51.97
N ILE A 88 -11.20 6.29 52.26
CA ILE A 88 -11.93 5.79 53.42
C ILE A 88 -11.10 4.69 54.10
N PRO A 89 -10.68 4.88 55.38
CA PRO A 89 -10.80 6.09 56.18
C PRO A 89 -10.06 7.28 55.55
N SER A 90 -10.34 8.53 55.97
CA SER A 90 -9.64 9.70 55.42
C SER A 90 -8.14 9.59 55.68
N THR A 91 -7.40 9.39 54.59
CA THR A 91 -5.94 9.24 54.56
C THR A 91 -5.24 10.47 53.98
N ILE A 92 -6.02 11.44 53.48
CA ILE A 92 -5.52 12.64 52.78
C ILE A 92 -5.83 13.87 53.64
N PRO A 93 -4.80 14.58 54.17
CA PRO A 93 -5.02 15.78 54.98
C PRO A 93 -5.86 16.83 54.27
N GLY A 94 -6.88 17.36 54.94
CA GLY A 94 -7.77 18.39 54.40
C GLY A 94 -8.84 17.89 53.42
N VAL A 95 -8.95 16.57 53.19
CA VAL A 95 -9.97 15.98 52.32
C VAL A 95 -10.91 15.10 53.16
N GLU A 96 -12.20 15.38 53.08
CA GLU A 96 -13.24 14.61 53.79
C GLU A 96 -13.23 13.13 53.34
N ALA A 97 -13.49 12.20 54.26
CA ALA A 97 -13.52 10.77 53.95
C ALA A 97 -14.57 10.48 52.86
N GLY A 98 -14.16 9.82 51.78
CA GLY A 98 -15.04 9.55 50.64
C GLY A 98 -15.17 10.68 49.62
N ALA A 99 -14.44 11.79 49.76
CA ALA A 99 -14.45 12.89 48.80
C ALA A 99 -13.52 12.67 47.60
N PHE A 100 -12.60 11.71 47.67
CA PHE A 100 -11.62 11.42 46.62
C PHE A 100 -11.63 9.93 46.28
N GLY A 101 -11.57 9.62 44.98
CA GLY A 101 -11.38 8.27 44.49
C GLY A 101 -10.45 8.24 43.29
N GLU A 102 -9.75 7.12 43.13
CA GLU A 102 -8.84 6.88 42.03
C GLU A 102 -8.91 5.44 41.57
N ALA A 103 -8.60 5.21 40.30
CA ALA A 103 -8.35 3.88 39.78
C ALA A 103 -7.22 3.90 38.76
N ALA A 104 -6.50 2.79 38.71
CA ALA A 104 -5.48 2.50 37.74
C ALA A 104 -5.89 1.27 36.94
N ILE A 105 -5.70 1.32 35.62
CA ILE A 105 -5.91 0.19 34.72
C ILE A 105 -4.65 0.01 33.89
N ASN A 106 -4.07 -1.18 33.94
CA ASN A 106 -2.98 -1.59 33.08
C ASN A 106 -3.55 -1.94 31.70
N LEU A 107 -3.46 -0.99 30.77
CA LEU A 107 -3.99 -1.16 29.41
C LEU A 107 -3.20 -2.20 28.61
N THR A 108 -1.91 -2.38 28.92
CA THR A 108 -1.03 -3.32 28.24
C THR A 108 -1.43 -4.77 28.49
N ASP A 109 -1.80 -5.08 29.74
CA ASP A 109 -2.16 -6.44 30.16
C ASP A 109 -3.68 -6.67 30.18
N SER A 110 -4.48 -5.63 29.93
CA SER A 110 -5.94 -5.74 29.84
C SER A 110 -6.39 -6.22 28.45
N PRO A 111 -7.56 -6.85 28.34
CA PRO A 111 -8.18 -7.13 27.03
C PRO A 111 -8.82 -5.89 26.39
N ILE A 112 -8.66 -4.70 26.98
CA ILE A 112 -9.19 -3.46 26.43
C ILE A 112 -8.31 -3.03 25.25
N GLN A 113 -8.87 -3.11 24.05
CA GLN A 113 -8.22 -2.61 22.83
C GLN A 113 -8.63 -1.16 22.61
N ILE A 114 -7.66 -0.26 22.67
CA ILE A 114 -7.85 1.17 22.47
C ILE A 114 -7.48 1.52 21.02
N LEU A 115 -8.45 1.88 20.20
CA LEU A 115 -8.27 2.22 18.78
C LEU A 115 -7.86 3.69 18.56
N CYS A 116 -6.76 4.15 19.17
CA CYS A 116 -6.32 5.55 19.08
C CYS A 116 -7.44 6.60 19.29
N PRO A 117 -8.14 6.62 20.45
CA PRO A 117 -9.18 7.60 20.72
C PRO A 117 -8.65 9.02 20.48
N GLN A 118 -9.45 9.83 19.80
CA GLN A 118 -9.15 11.23 19.52
C GLN A 118 -9.66 12.14 20.64
N SER A 119 -10.63 11.66 21.43
CA SER A 119 -11.26 12.46 22.46
C SER A 119 -11.61 11.67 23.72
N ALA A 120 -11.61 12.35 24.86
CA ALA A 120 -12.06 11.84 26.14
C ALA A 120 -12.97 12.83 26.83
N HIS A 121 -13.93 12.32 27.59
CA HIS A 121 -14.65 13.12 28.58
C HIS A 121 -15.05 12.27 29.78
N MET A 122 -15.23 12.93 30.92
CA MET A 122 -15.76 12.30 32.12
C MET A 122 -17.27 12.59 32.20
N LYS A 123 -18.04 11.62 32.68
CA LYS A 123 -19.46 11.77 32.96
C LYS A 123 -19.81 11.24 34.34
N THR A 124 -20.73 11.90 35.03
CA THR A 124 -21.34 11.39 36.27
C THR A 124 -22.63 10.65 35.94
N ARG A 125 -23.00 9.67 36.76
CA ARG A 125 -24.30 8.98 36.65
C ARG A 125 -25.03 9.00 37.98
N SER A 126 -26.36 9.02 37.89
CA SER A 126 -27.26 8.92 39.05
C SER A 126 -27.41 7.50 39.62
N SER A 127 -26.85 6.47 38.97
CA SER A 127 -26.91 5.07 39.41
C SER A 127 -25.80 4.23 38.77
N THR A 128 -25.66 2.98 39.23
CA THR A 128 -24.76 1.96 38.65
C THR A 128 -25.16 1.49 37.24
N SER A 129 -26.32 1.89 36.71
CA SER A 129 -26.72 1.60 35.33
C SER A 129 -25.96 2.44 34.31
N ILE A 130 -25.28 1.80 33.36
CA ILE A 130 -24.47 2.48 32.34
C ILE A 130 -25.33 3.27 31.34
N THR A 131 -26.60 2.92 31.20
CA THR A 131 -27.57 3.60 30.32
C THR A 131 -28.40 4.67 31.02
N SER A 132 -28.08 5.05 32.27
CA SER A 132 -28.82 6.09 33.01
C SER A 132 -28.98 7.39 32.19
N GLU A 133 -30.17 8.00 32.23
CA GLU A 133 -30.51 9.15 31.37
C GLU A 133 -29.98 10.50 31.92
N LEU A 134 -29.78 10.61 33.24
CA LEU A 134 -29.22 11.81 33.86
C LEU A 134 -27.70 11.66 34.00
N LYS A 135 -26.96 12.45 33.21
CA LYS A 135 -25.50 12.51 33.23
C LYS A 135 -25.01 13.95 33.07
N ASP A 136 -24.15 14.39 33.96
CA ASP A 136 -23.34 15.59 33.74
C ASP A 136 -22.03 15.20 33.07
N ARG A 137 -21.50 16.06 32.20
CA ARG A 137 -20.28 15.78 31.44
C ARG A 137 -19.28 16.92 31.58
N THR A 138 -18.00 16.56 31.62
CA THR A 138 -16.94 17.55 31.42
C THR A 138 -16.88 18.00 29.97
N ALA A 139 -16.18 19.10 29.71
CA ALA A 139 -15.76 19.43 28.35
C ALA A 139 -14.94 18.28 27.75
N VAL A 140 -15.07 18.11 26.43
CA VAL A 140 -14.29 17.13 25.67
C VAL A 140 -12.83 17.54 25.64
N GLN A 141 -11.95 16.63 26.04
CA GLN A 141 -10.50 16.78 25.91
C GLN A 141 -10.02 16.00 24.69
N ARG A 142 -9.10 16.57 23.92
CA ARG A 142 -8.45 15.85 22.83
C ARG A 142 -7.35 14.96 23.38
N ILE A 143 -7.33 13.70 22.98
CA ILE A 143 -6.23 12.78 23.25
C ILE A 143 -5.29 12.81 22.05
N LYS A 144 -3.99 12.92 22.32
CA LYS A 144 -2.96 12.75 21.31
C LYS A 144 -2.06 11.59 21.72
N PHE A 145 -2.01 10.61 20.85
CA PHE A 145 -0.96 9.60 20.86
C PHE A 145 0.16 10.14 19.98
N SER A 146 1.38 10.12 20.50
CA SER A 146 2.54 10.61 19.77
C SER A 146 3.11 9.48 18.93
N ASP A 147 3.36 9.77 17.65
CA ASP A 147 4.24 8.94 16.85
C ASP A 147 5.67 9.04 17.38
N ARG A 148 6.50 8.03 17.08
CA ARG A 148 7.89 7.94 17.51
C ARG A 148 8.84 7.97 16.32
N PRO A 149 8.89 9.08 15.54
CA PRO A 149 9.80 9.19 14.40
C PRO A 149 11.27 9.13 14.82
N ASP A 150 11.59 9.36 16.10
CA ASP A 150 12.92 9.15 16.69
C ASP A 150 13.40 7.69 16.61
N LEU A 151 12.48 6.72 16.54
CA LEU A 151 12.79 5.29 16.43
C LEU A 151 12.57 4.75 15.01
N ALA A 152 12.16 5.59 14.06
CA ALA A 152 11.93 5.19 12.68
C ALA A 152 13.22 5.18 11.86
N ASN A 153 13.23 4.41 10.78
CA ASN A 153 14.40 4.24 9.94
C ASN A 153 14.04 4.07 8.46
N ALA A 154 14.87 4.65 7.60
CA ALA A 154 14.78 4.54 6.16
C ALA A 154 16.19 4.31 5.61
N HIS A 155 16.38 3.31 4.77
CA HIS A 155 17.68 3.01 4.17
C HIS A 155 17.57 2.17 2.91
N ASP A 156 18.72 1.94 2.30
CA ASP A 156 19.07 1.01 1.22
C ASP A 156 19.88 1.75 0.15
N SER A 157 19.84 1.24 -1.08
CA SER A 157 20.88 1.43 -2.06
C SER A 157 20.35 1.30 -3.48
N ALA A 158 21.15 1.81 -4.39
CA ALA A 158 20.98 1.62 -5.81
C ALA A 158 22.35 1.31 -6.42
N PHE A 159 22.36 0.53 -7.50
CA PHE A 159 23.54 0.42 -8.34
C PHE A 159 23.14 0.45 -9.81
N GLY A 160 24.05 0.96 -10.62
CA GLY A 160 23.77 1.20 -12.03
C GLY A 160 23.89 -0.07 -12.88
N ALA A 161 24.91 -0.89 -12.62
CA ALA A 161 25.00 -2.23 -13.19
C ALA A 161 25.79 -3.19 -12.29
N GLN A 162 25.50 -4.49 -12.35
CA GLN A 162 26.32 -5.56 -11.81
C GLN A 162 26.62 -6.56 -12.91
N ILE A 163 27.89 -6.93 -13.06
CA ILE A 163 28.36 -7.85 -14.10
C ILE A 163 29.17 -8.95 -13.43
N LYS A 164 28.80 -10.19 -13.70
CA LYS A 164 29.56 -11.38 -13.35
C LYS A 164 29.83 -12.17 -14.62
N ASP A 165 31.09 -12.30 -15.01
CA ASP A 165 31.52 -13.14 -16.13
C ASP A 165 32.52 -14.16 -15.60
N ALA A 166 32.12 -15.44 -15.57
CA ALA A 166 32.95 -16.52 -15.06
C ALA A 166 34.17 -16.81 -15.95
N MET A 167 34.07 -16.59 -17.26
CA MET A 167 35.14 -16.83 -18.22
C MET A 167 36.24 -15.78 -18.10
N LEU A 168 35.84 -14.52 -17.88
CA LEU A 168 36.77 -13.39 -17.76
C LEU A 168 37.18 -13.08 -16.30
N GLY A 169 36.60 -13.79 -15.33
CA GLY A 169 36.84 -13.54 -13.91
C GLY A 169 36.33 -12.19 -13.43
N ILE A 170 35.31 -11.64 -14.10
CA ILE A 170 34.72 -10.34 -13.75
C ILE A 170 33.65 -10.55 -12.69
N ASN A 171 33.69 -9.74 -11.63
CA ASN A 171 32.64 -9.61 -10.64
C ASN A 171 32.66 -8.19 -10.10
N GLN A 172 31.88 -7.30 -10.72
CA GLN A 172 31.91 -5.87 -10.41
C GLN A 172 30.51 -5.27 -10.31
N THR A 173 30.36 -4.30 -9.41
CA THR A 173 29.18 -3.46 -9.29
C THR A 173 29.57 -2.02 -9.61
N LEU A 174 28.89 -1.43 -10.58
CA LEU A 174 29.14 -0.08 -11.07
C LEU A 174 28.18 0.92 -10.42
N VAL A 175 28.74 2.07 -10.02
CA VAL A 175 27.99 3.21 -9.46
C VAL A 175 27.11 2.83 -8.26
N PRO A 176 27.60 2.06 -7.25
CA PRO A 176 26.81 1.78 -6.06
C PRO A 176 26.68 3.06 -5.21
N VAL A 177 25.48 3.31 -4.71
CA VAL A 177 25.18 4.36 -3.73
C VAL A 177 24.26 3.79 -2.66
N SER A 178 24.38 4.30 -1.45
CA SER A 178 23.47 3.96 -0.35
C SER A 178 23.21 5.18 0.52
N SER A 179 22.05 5.22 1.15
CA SER A 179 21.73 6.18 2.20
C SER A 179 21.02 5.47 3.35
N SER A 180 21.12 6.04 4.54
CA SER A 180 20.40 5.59 5.72
C SER A 180 20.12 6.79 6.60
N GLN A 181 18.91 6.83 7.16
CA GLN A 181 18.46 7.84 8.09
C GLN A 181 17.68 7.16 9.20
N ALA A 182 18.24 7.17 10.42
CA ALA A 182 17.56 6.78 11.64
C ALA A 182 17.17 8.04 12.42
N GLY A 183 15.94 8.10 12.91
CA GLY A 183 15.40 9.31 13.51
C GLY A 183 15.22 10.44 12.50
N VAL A 184 14.60 11.52 12.95
CA VAL A 184 14.25 12.69 12.12
C VAL A 184 15.47 13.25 11.39
N GLY A 185 15.35 13.42 10.07
CA GLY A 185 16.41 13.95 9.24
C GLY A 185 16.31 13.49 7.79
N SER A 186 17.35 13.78 7.00
CA SER A 186 17.47 13.28 5.64
C SER A 186 18.93 13.08 5.28
N THR A 187 19.20 11.99 4.56
CA THR A 187 20.52 11.66 4.02
C THR A 187 20.36 11.26 2.56
N SER A 188 21.21 11.80 1.68
CA SER A 188 21.22 11.45 0.26
C SER A 188 22.63 11.23 -0.27
N LYS A 189 22.74 10.34 -1.26
CA LYS A 189 23.96 10.08 -2.03
C LYS A 189 23.61 9.92 -3.50
N SER A 190 24.50 10.36 -4.37
CA SER A 190 24.42 10.15 -5.81
C SER A 190 25.80 9.93 -6.39
N ASN A 191 25.86 9.20 -7.50
CA ASN A 191 27.10 8.96 -8.23
C ASN A 191 26.79 8.74 -9.72
N GLN A 192 27.79 8.89 -10.58
CA GLN A 192 27.66 8.64 -12.01
C GLN A 192 28.96 8.13 -12.63
N MET A 193 28.83 7.40 -13.73
CA MET A 193 29.93 6.95 -14.58
C MET A 193 29.57 7.20 -16.04
N LEU A 194 30.54 7.69 -16.80
CA LEU A 194 30.42 7.95 -18.23
C LEU A 194 31.20 6.89 -19.02
N SER A 195 30.77 6.63 -20.25
CA SER A 195 31.44 5.75 -21.21
C SER A 195 31.77 4.37 -20.63
N VAL A 196 30.74 3.68 -20.15
CA VAL A 196 30.85 2.36 -19.54
C VAL A 196 31.13 1.33 -20.62
N ASN A 197 32.23 0.59 -20.47
CA ASN A 197 32.61 -0.53 -21.32
C ASN A 197 33.12 -1.67 -20.43
N VAL A 198 32.41 -2.80 -20.40
CA VAL A 198 32.76 -4.01 -19.65
C VAL A 198 32.77 -5.22 -20.59
N PRO A 199 33.88 -5.98 -20.67
CA PRO A 199 35.23 -5.60 -20.25
C PRO A 199 35.76 -4.41 -21.06
N GLN A 200 36.76 -3.69 -20.53
CA GLN A 200 37.48 -2.70 -21.32
C GLN A 200 38.44 -3.37 -22.32
N PRO A 201 38.68 -2.75 -23.49
CA PRO A 201 38.08 -1.48 -23.97
C PRO A 201 36.77 -1.66 -24.74
N ASN A 202 36.41 -2.88 -25.14
CA ASN A 202 35.40 -3.14 -26.18
C ASN A 202 33.94 -3.17 -25.68
N GLY A 203 33.72 -3.45 -24.39
CA GLY A 203 32.39 -3.49 -23.80
C GLY A 203 31.54 -4.66 -24.27
N GLU A 204 32.13 -5.85 -24.42
CA GLU A 204 31.42 -7.02 -24.96
C GLU A 204 30.25 -7.48 -24.08
N ASP A 205 30.35 -7.32 -22.75
CA ASP A 205 29.30 -7.71 -21.79
C ASP A 205 28.28 -6.61 -21.59
N LEU A 206 28.77 -5.39 -21.37
CA LEU A 206 27.93 -4.20 -21.15
C LEU A 206 28.61 -2.95 -21.71
N ARG A 207 27.84 -2.20 -22.48
CA ARG A 207 28.09 -0.79 -22.81
C ARG A 207 26.94 0.09 -22.36
N ALA A 208 27.28 1.28 -21.90
CA ALA A 208 26.34 2.36 -21.66
C ALA A 208 27.06 3.70 -21.79
N GLU A 209 26.38 4.73 -22.26
CA GLU A 209 26.96 6.07 -22.35
C GLU A 209 27.05 6.70 -20.96
N VAL A 210 25.99 6.57 -20.17
CA VAL A 210 25.90 7.11 -18.81
C VAL A 210 25.22 6.08 -17.94
N ILE A 211 25.76 5.89 -16.74
CA ILE A 211 25.09 5.22 -15.65
C ILE A 211 25.10 6.16 -14.45
N ARG A 212 23.94 6.44 -13.87
CA ARG A 212 23.78 7.31 -12.70
C ARG A 212 22.85 6.69 -11.67
N THR A 213 23.14 6.93 -10.40
CA THR A 213 22.31 6.44 -9.30
C THR A 213 22.14 7.51 -8.23
N SER A 214 21.03 7.42 -7.51
CA SER A 214 20.79 8.17 -6.29
C SER A 214 20.05 7.31 -5.27
N SER A 215 20.29 7.59 -4.00
CA SER A 215 19.58 7.01 -2.86
C SER A 215 19.32 8.12 -1.85
N THR A 216 18.07 8.25 -1.40
CA THR A 216 17.63 9.28 -0.45
C THR A 216 16.76 8.66 0.63
N SER A 217 17.16 8.83 1.88
CA SER A 217 16.46 8.38 3.08
C SER A 217 16.00 9.60 3.87
N THR A 218 14.73 9.63 4.28
CA THR A 218 14.14 10.73 5.03
C THR A 218 13.22 10.20 6.11
N VAL A 219 13.34 10.76 7.31
CA VAL A 219 12.36 10.60 8.39
C VAL A 219 11.87 11.98 8.78
N ALA A 220 10.56 12.18 8.73
CA ALA A 220 9.91 13.46 9.01
C ALA A 220 9.06 13.39 10.28
N GLU A 221 8.84 14.54 10.93
CA GLU A 221 7.94 14.68 12.09
C GLU A 221 6.49 15.02 11.72
N SER A 222 6.28 15.69 10.58
CA SER A 222 4.96 16.19 10.18
C SER A 222 4.78 16.14 8.65
N PRO A 223 3.99 15.18 8.12
CA PRO A 223 3.50 14.01 8.85
C PRO A 223 4.65 13.11 9.34
N ALA A 224 4.43 12.39 10.44
CA ALA A 224 5.42 11.47 10.98
C ALA A 224 5.55 10.24 10.08
N GLN A 225 6.68 10.12 9.37
CA GLN A 225 6.91 9.04 8.41
C GLN A 225 8.39 8.80 8.14
N ALA A 226 8.74 7.55 7.83
CA ALA A 226 9.99 7.15 7.20
C ALA A 226 9.73 6.93 5.70
N LYS A 227 10.63 7.41 4.86
CA LYS A 227 10.58 7.26 3.40
C LYS A 227 11.96 7.04 2.83
N HIS A 228 12.10 6.05 1.96
CA HIS A 228 13.30 5.84 1.17
C HIS A 228 12.96 5.87 -0.32
N THR A 229 13.82 6.49 -1.13
CA THR A 229 13.74 6.42 -2.59
C THR A 229 15.14 6.18 -3.17
N SER A 230 15.25 5.11 -3.95
CA SER A 230 16.42 4.75 -4.74
C SER A 230 16.10 4.85 -6.22
N VAL A 231 17.05 5.37 -7.01
CA VAL A 231 16.94 5.51 -8.46
C VAL A 231 18.24 5.04 -9.10
N ALA A 232 18.13 4.22 -10.15
CA ALA A 232 19.24 3.89 -11.02
C ALA A 232 18.82 4.10 -12.49
N GLU A 233 19.68 4.75 -13.26
CA GLU A 233 19.41 5.05 -14.65
C GLU A 233 20.63 4.76 -15.52
N ALA A 234 20.41 4.10 -16.65
CA ALA A 234 21.41 3.81 -17.65
C ALA A 234 20.93 4.27 -19.04
N VAL A 235 21.82 4.91 -19.79
CA VAL A 235 21.54 5.49 -21.11
C VAL A 235 22.34 4.76 -22.18
N ASN A 236 21.70 4.48 -23.31
CA ASN A 236 22.29 3.78 -24.47
C ASN A 236 22.91 2.43 -24.06
N VAL A 237 22.12 1.61 -23.38
CA VAL A 237 22.50 0.28 -22.90
C VAL A 237 22.63 -0.69 -24.07
N ASN A 238 23.72 -1.44 -24.10
CA ASN A 238 23.94 -2.58 -25.00
C ASN A 238 24.60 -3.71 -24.21
N ILE A 239 23.88 -4.81 -24.03
CA ILE A 239 24.33 -6.00 -23.32
C ILE A 239 24.64 -7.08 -24.36
N LEU A 240 25.77 -7.75 -24.19
CA LEU A 240 26.19 -8.90 -25.02
C LEU A 240 26.08 -8.62 -26.52
N ASN A 241 26.69 -7.53 -26.97
CA ASN A 241 26.76 -7.11 -28.37
C ASN A 241 25.41 -7.00 -29.09
N GLY A 242 24.37 -6.56 -28.39
CA GLY A 242 23.04 -6.31 -28.96
C GLY A 242 21.99 -7.35 -28.62
N LEU A 243 22.30 -8.32 -27.75
CA LEU A 243 21.28 -9.22 -27.21
C LEU A 243 20.19 -8.41 -26.51
N VAL A 244 20.55 -7.43 -25.69
CA VAL A 244 19.60 -6.48 -25.12
C VAL A 244 20.10 -5.06 -25.37
N THR A 245 19.25 -4.21 -25.94
CA THR A 245 19.57 -2.79 -26.14
C THR A 245 18.43 -1.91 -25.66
N ALA A 246 18.75 -0.73 -25.12
CA ALA A 246 17.75 0.28 -24.78
C ALA A 246 18.37 1.69 -24.78
N SER A 247 17.62 2.68 -25.26
CA SER A 247 18.04 4.09 -25.19
C SER A 247 18.05 4.61 -23.75
N LEU A 248 17.09 4.15 -22.93
CA LEU A 248 16.97 4.50 -21.51
C LEU A 248 16.47 3.30 -20.72
N VAL A 249 17.10 3.06 -19.57
CA VAL A 249 16.66 2.08 -18.57
C VAL A 249 16.68 2.76 -17.21
N ARG A 250 15.50 3.02 -16.64
CA ARG A 250 15.35 3.68 -15.34
C ARG A 250 14.63 2.77 -14.36
N GLY A 251 15.25 2.47 -13.23
CA GLY A 251 14.65 1.76 -12.10
C GLY A 251 14.45 2.70 -10.92
N VAL A 252 13.26 2.65 -10.31
CA VAL A 252 12.91 3.42 -9.12
C VAL A 252 12.29 2.49 -8.10
N ALA A 253 12.75 2.57 -6.85
CA ALA A 253 12.12 1.93 -5.71
C ALA A 253 11.85 2.98 -4.64
N THR A 254 10.61 3.08 -4.18
CA THR A 254 10.20 3.94 -3.08
C THR A 254 9.44 3.15 -2.03
N THR A 255 9.77 3.35 -0.77
CA THR A 255 9.05 2.79 0.39
C THR A 255 8.61 3.92 1.30
N THR A 256 7.51 3.73 2.02
CA THR A 256 7.03 4.67 3.04
C THR A 256 6.43 3.88 4.20
N ALA A 257 6.72 4.29 5.43
CA ALA A 257 6.15 3.72 6.65
C ALA A 257 5.80 4.83 7.65
N SER A 258 4.70 4.66 8.38
CA SER A 258 4.22 5.54 9.44
C SER A 258 3.69 4.75 10.62
N GLY A 259 3.25 5.42 11.68
CA GLY A 259 2.69 4.77 12.88
C GLY A 259 1.39 3.99 12.65
N SER A 260 0.87 3.96 11.41
CA SER A 260 -0.40 3.31 11.05
C SER A 260 -0.39 2.53 9.73
N ALA A 261 0.62 2.68 8.87
CA ALA A 261 0.64 2.05 7.55
C ALA A 261 2.05 1.92 6.96
N SER A 262 2.21 1.04 5.99
CA SER A 262 3.41 0.89 5.17
C SER A 262 3.03 0.66 3.71
N SER A 263 3.82 1.19 2.77
CA SER A 263 3.56 1.11 1.34
C SER A 263 4.83 1.13 0.50
N VAL A 264 4.72 0.63 -0.74
CA VAL A 264 5.80 0.60 -1.73
C VAL A 264 5.33 1.24 -3.03
N SER A 265 6.27 1.72 -3.85
CA SER A 265 6.00 2.25 -5.18
C SER A 265 7.23 2.15 -6.08
N SER A 266 7.04 1.65 -7.29
CA SER A 266 8.05 1.61 -8.36
C SER A 266 7.88 2.75 -9.38
N THR A 267 7.01 3.72 -9.10
CA THR A 267 6.62 4.78 -10.02
C THR A 267 7.84 5.52 -10.58
N GLY A 268 7.86 5.63 -11.92
CA GLY A 268 8.96 6.22 -12.68
C GLY A 268 9.99 5.21 -13.19
N SER A 269 9.84 3.92 -12.87
CA SER A 269 10.56 2.86 -13.57
C SER A 269 10.08 2.76 -15.01
N ALA A 270 11.00 2.74 -15.98
CA ALA A 270 10.66 2.76 -17.40
C ALA A 270 11.80 2.25 -18.30
N PHE A 271 11.44 1.80 -19.49
CA PHE A 271 12.35 1.59 -20.60
C PHE A 271 12.04 2.57 -21.74
N LYS A 272 13.04 2.83 -22.58
CA LYS A 272 12.84 3.46 -23.88
C LYS A 272 13.61 2.70 -24.95
N ASP A 273 12.93 2.42 -26.07
CA ASP A 273 13.48 1.70 -27.23
C ASP A 273 14.15 0.37 -26.81
N LEU A 274 13.48 -0.42 -25.96
CA LEU A 274 14.01 -1.71 -25.51
C LEU A 274 13.89 -2.75 -26.62
N PHE A 275 14.98 -3.47 -26.89
CA PHE A 275 15.00 -4.63 -27.77
C PHE A 275 15.62 -5.81 -27.04
N VAL A 276 15.06 -6.99 -27.22
CA VAL A 276 15.62 -8.27 -26.78
C VAL A 276 15.72 -9.19 -27.98
N ASN A 277 16.94 -9.65 -28.28
CA ASN A 277 17.27 -10.47 -29.43
C ASN A 277 16.71 -9.90 -30.76
N GLY A 278 16.85 -8.58 -30.94
CA GLY A 278 16.38 -7.85 -32.12
C GLY A 278 14.86 -7.59 -32.17
N VAL A 279 14.09 -8.10 -31.21
CA VAL A 279 12.64 -7.86 -31.11
C VAL A 279 12.38 -6.66 -30.22
N GLY A 280 11.68 -5.66 -30.72
CA GLY A 280 11.28 -4.48 -29.94
C GLY A 280 10.26 -4.87 -28.86
N ILE A 281 10.53 -4.45 -27.62
CA ILE A 281 9.71 -4.69 -26.44
C ILE A 281 9.22 -3.33 -25.94
N ASN A 282 8.04 -2.93 -26.38
CA ASN A 282 7.49 -1.62 -26.02
C ASN A 282 6.88 -1.61 -24.61
N ASN A 283 6.52 -2.79 -24.07
CA ASN A 283 5.80 -2.93 -22.80
C ASN A 283 6.34 -4.14 -22.03
N VAL A 284 6.53 -3.96 -20.73
CA VAL A 284 7.04 -5.02 -19.86
C VAL A 284 6.14 -5.10 -18.64
N THR A 285 5.49 -6.25 -18.43
CA THR A 285 4.84 -6.52 -17.15
C THR A 285 5.93 -6.82 -16.11
N PRO A 286 5.76 -6.41 -14.85
CA PRO A 286 6.72 -6.76 -13.81
C PRO A 286 7.05 -8.26 -13.81
N ASN A 287 8.32 -8.60 -13.70
CA ASN A 287 8.86 -9.96 -13.75
C ASN A 287 8.66 -10.69 -15.10
N THR A 288 8.56 -9.97 -16.22
CA THR A 288 8.52 -10.59 -17.56
C THR A 288 9.79 -11.39 -17.80
N ARG A 289 9.66 -12.68 -18.06
CA ARG A 289 10.76 -13.58 -18.41
C ARG A 289 10.71 -13.94 -19.89
N ILE A 290 11.84 -13.79 -20.58
CA ILE A 290 12.06 -14.19 -21.96
C ILE A 290 13.12 -15.29 -21.93
N ASP A 291 12.72 -16.52 -22.21
CA ASP A 291 13.67 -17.63 -22.36
C ASP A 291 14.43 -17.49 -23.68
N LEU A 292 15.74 -17.70 -23.63
CA LEU A 292 16.62 -17.55 -24.78
C LEU A 292 16.86 -18.91 -25.47
N PRO A 293 17.11 -18.93 -26.79
CA PRO A 293 17.39 -20.17 -27.52
C PRO A 293 18.59 -20.91 -26.95
N ALA A 294 18.36 -22.12 -26.44
CA ALA A 294 19.41 -22.96 -25.82
C ALA A 294 20.57 -23.28 -26.79
N ALA A 295 20.29 -23.38 -28.10
CA ALA A 295 21.30 -23.62 -29.11
C ALA A 295 22.31 -22.47 -29.28
N LEU A 296 21.96 -21.26 -28.83
CA LEU A 296 22.81 -20.07 -28.94
C LEU A 296 23.42 -19.66 -27.60
N PHE A 297 22.68 -19.83 -26.51
CA PHE A 297 23.01 -19.28 -25.20
C PHE A 297 23.17 -20.33 -24.10
N GLY A 298 22.99 -21.61 -24.43
CA GLY A 298 22.97 -22.69 -23.46
C GLY A 298 21.60 -22.91 -22.79
N PRO A 299 21.33 -24.11 -22.27
CA PRO A 299 20.07 -24.41 -21.57
C PRO A 299 19.86 -23.50 -20.35
N GLY A 300 18.62 -23.04 -20.17
CA GLY A 300 18.23 -22.26 -18.99
C GLY A 300 18.55 -20.76 -19.05
N SER A 301 19.12 -20.27 -20.16
CA SER A 301 19.42 -18.85 -20.37
C SER A 301 18.15 -18.02 -20.55
N PHE A 302 18.14 -16.80 -19.98
CA PHE A 302 16.97 -15.93 -19.99
C PHE A 302 17.32 -14.44 -19.89
N VAL A 303 16.33 -13.62 -20.21
CA VAL A 303 16.26 -12.21 -19.82
C VAL A 303 15.01 -12.02 -18.96
N ILE A 304 15.17 -11.49 -17.75
CA ILE A 304 14.07 -10.97 -16.94
C ILE A 304 14.06 -9.45 -17.06
N LEU A 305 12.90 -8.89 -17.35
CA LEU A 305 12.67 -7.47 -17.47
C LEU A 305 11.74 -7.00 -16.35
N TYR A 306 12.04 -5.82 -15.81
CA TYR A 306 11.28 -5.16 -14.74
C TYR A 306 10.97 -6.09 -13.57
N GLU A 307 11.99 -6.77 -13.06
CA GLU A 307 11.87 -7.62 -11.88
C GLU A 307 11.48 -6.77 -10.67
N GLN A 308 10.35 -7.10 -10.05
CA GLN A 308 9.87 -6.45 -8.84
C GLN A 308 9.66 -7.47 -7.73
N VAL A 309 10.30 -7.22 -6.60
CA VAL A 309 10.08 -7.97 -5.35
C VAL A 309 9.80 -6.95 -4.26
N GLY A 310 8.56 -6.89 -3.80
CA GLY A 310 8.13 -5.97 -2.76
C GLY A 310 7.34 -6.67 -1.67
N SER A 311 7.47 -6.16 -0.44
CA SER A 311 6.70 -6.60 0.70
C SER A 311 6.36 -5.43 1.61
N THR A 312 5.27 -5.59 2.34
CA THR A 312 4.89 -4.70 3.43
C THR A 312 4.47 -5.55 4.61
N SER A 313 4.73 -5.06 5.82
CA SER A 313 4.31 -5.69 7.06
C SER A 313 3.60 -4.69 7.94
N THR A 314 2.68 -5.21 8.73
CA THR A 314 1.94 -4.49 9.77
C THR A 314 2.06 -5.28 11.08
N PRO A 315 1.92 -4.64 12.24
CA PRO A 315 1.89 -5.35 13.51
C PRO A 315 0.71 -6.32 13.59
N ALA A 316 0.79 -7.29 14.51
CA ALA A 316 -0.28 -8.27 14.68
C ALA A 316 -1.58 -7.57 15.12
N ALA A 317 -2.73 -8.09 14.67
CA ALA A 317 -4.03 -7.57 15.08
C ALA A 317 -4.15 -7.57 16.62
N GLY A 318 -4.57 -6.44 17.18
CA GLY A 318 -4.66 -6.26 18.64
C GLY A 318 -3.33 -5.97 19.34
N GLN A 319 -2.20 -5.95 18.63
CA GLN A 319 -0.93 -5.51 19.21
C GLN A 319 -0.96 -4.02 19.52
N ILE A 320 -0.60 -3.66 20.75
CA ILE A 320 -0.67 -2.28 21.28
C ILE A 320 0.70 -1.69 21.65
N GLN A 321 1.76 -2.49 21.66
CA GLN A 321 3.13 -1.99 21.82
C GLN A 321 4.16 -2.82 21.03
N GLY A 322 5.30 -2.19 20.72
CA GLY A 322 6.48 -2.86 20.14
C GLY A 322 6.31 -3.38 18.72
N GLY A 323 5.23 -3.04 18.03
CA GLY A 323 5.03 -3.41 16.62
C GLY A 323 5.69 -2.42 15.67
N THR A 324 5.92 -2.87 14.44
CA THR A 324 6.55 -2.07 13.40
C THR A 324 5.76 -2.20 12.10
N PHE A 325 5.58 -1.08 11.41
CA PHE A 325 5.18 -1.06 10.02
C PHE A 325 6.45 -1.01 9.17
N ALA A 326 6.65 -1.98 8.28
CA ALA A 326 7.82 -1.99 7.40
C ALA A 326 7.41 -2.19 5.93
N ALA A 327 8.22 -1.65 5.04
CA ALA A 327 8.07 -1.76 3.59
C ALA A 327 9.45 -2.03 2.97
N ASP A 328 9.48 -2.96 2.02
CA ASP A 328 10.66 -3.35 1.24
C ASP A 328 10.28 -3.36 -0.23
N LEU A 329 11.12 -2.78 -1.10
CA LEU A 329 10.96 -2.89 -2.54
C LEU A 329 12.32 -2.98 -3.22
N LYS A 330 12.48 -4.02 -4.04
CA LYS A 330 13.59 -4.18 -4.97
C LYS A 330 13.07 -4.14 -6.40
N VAL A 331 13.73 -3.35 -7.24
CA VAL A 331 13.51 -3.26 -8.68
C VAL A 331 14.83 -3.56 -9.40
N ASN A 332 14.83 -4.56 -10.29
CA ASN A 332 15.86 -4.73 -11.31
C ASN A 332 15.23 -4.50 -12.68
N MET A 333 15.71 -3.54 -13.45
CA MET A 333 15.11 -3.30 -14.76
C MET A 333 15.50 -4.38 -15.77
N ILE A 334 16.78 -4.75 -15.86
CA ILE A 334 17.21 -5.83 -16.75
C ILE A 334 18.04 -6.82 -15.94
N ASN A 335 17.75 -8.10 -16.07
CA ASN A 335 18.53 -9.20 -15.52
C ASN A 335 18.73 -10.26 -16.62
N VAL A 336 19.95 -10.33 -17.15
CA VAL A 336 20.34 -11.29 -18.17
C VAL A 336 21.14 -12.41 -17.53
N HIS A 337 20.76 -13.65 -17.79
CA HIS A 337 21.51 -14.84 -17.40
C HIS A 337 21.79 -15.70 -18.64
N ILE A 338 23.06 -15.97 -18.91
CA ILE A 338 23.50 -16.86 -19.98
C ILE A 338 24.34 -17.97 -19.38
N THR A 339 24.02 -19.22 -19.71
CA THR A 339 24.76 -20.41 -19.28
C THR A 339 26.03 -20.64 -20.11
N ASP A 340 25.91 -20.53 -21.43
CA ASP A 340 26.99 -20.76 -22.38
C ASP A 340 27.18 -19.52 -23.28
N LYS A 341 28.11 -18.63 -22.90
CA LYS A 341 28.42 -17.41 -23.66
C LYS A 341 29.00 -17.70 -25.06
N LEU A 342 29.68 -18.83 -25.25
CA LEU A 342 30.16 -19.29 -26.55
C LEU A 342 29.32 -20.47 -27.05
N PRO A 343 28.61 -20.35 -28.19
CA PRO A 343 27.67 -21.36 -28.69
C PRO A 343 28.25 -22.76 -28.97
N LEU A 344 29.58 -22.89 -29.02
CA LEU A 344 30.30 -24.10 -29.45
C LEU A 344 31.15 -24.74 -28.35
N VAL A 345 31.16 -24.18 -27.14
CA VAL A 345 31.96 -24.70 -26.02
C VAL A 345 31.04 -24.90 -24.83
N ALA A 346 30.66 -26.16 -24.57
CA ALA A 346 29.76 -26.49 -23.48
C ALA A 346 30.45 -26.31 -22.11
N GLY A 347 29.81 -25.54 -21.22
CA GLY A 347 30.04 -25.58 -19.78
C GLY A 347 30.80 -24.38 -19.19
N ASN A 348 30.28 -23.91 -18.05
CA ASN A 348 30.90 -23.00 -17.08
C ASN A 348 31.31 -21.61 -17.61
N GLN A 349 30.59 -21.11 -18.61
CA GLN A 349 30.78 -19.78 -19.20
C GLN A 349 29.63 -18.84 -18.84
N ALA A 350 29.21 -18.92 -17.58
CA ALA A 350 28.05 -18.17 -17.12
C ALA A 350 28.35 -16.66 -17.11
N ILE A 351 27.38 -15.89 -17.60
CA ILE A 351 27.38 -14.44 -17.46
C ILE A 351 26.04 -13.96 -16.91
N ASP A 352 26.12 -13.15 -15.86
CA ASP A 352 25.01 -12.43 -15.26
C ASP A 352 25.21 -10.92 -15.42
N VAL A 353 24.23 -10.24 -15.99
CA VAL A 353 24.23 -8.78 -16.12
C VAL A 353 22.93 -8.23 -15.56
N ILE A 354 23.03 -7.41 -14.51
CA ILE A 354 21.91 -6.64 -13.97
C ILE A 354 22.13 -5.17 -14.32
N VAL A 355 21.13 -4.50 -14.86
CA VAL A 355 21.17 -3.05 -15.17
C VAL A 355 20.01 -2.34 -14.47
N SER A 356 20.34 -1.17 -13.89
CA SER A 356 19.46 -0.28 -13.14
C SER A 356 18.74 -1.00 -11.99
N ASN A 357 19.47 -1.21 -10.89
CA ASN A 357 18.94 -1.75 -9.64
C ASN A 357 18.62 -0.61 -8.65
N ALA A 358 17.44 -0.67 -8.06
CA ALA A 358 17.02 0.18 -6.96
C ALA A 358 16.42 -0.66 -5.84
N VAL A 359 16.86 -0.43 -4.60
CA VAL A 359 16.34 -1.07 -3.39
C VAL A 359 15.95 0.01 -2.39
N ALA A 360 14.81 -0.18 -1.73
CA ALA A 360 14.27 0.73 -0.74
C ALA A 360 13.69 -0.01 0.45
N HIS A 361 14.00 0.47 1.65
CA HIS A 361 13.42 0.03 2.91
C HIS A 361 12.94 1.21 3.75
N SER A 362 11.82 1.05 4.42
CA SER A 362 11.37 1.99 5.46
C SER A 362 10.61 1.24 6.54
N ASP A 363 10.97 1.53 7.79
CA ASP A 363 10.30 1.02 8.97
C ASP A 363 9.92 2.16 9.92
N PHE A 364 8.76 1.99 10.57
CA PHE A 364 8.23 2.98 11.50
C PHE A 364 7.53 2.25 12.66
N PRO A 365 7.84 2.58 13.93
CA PRO A 365 7.21 1.95 15.07
C PRO A 365 5.70 2.24 15.08
N GLN A 366 4.90 1.25 15.43
CA GLN A 366 3.49 1.50 15.68
C GLN A 366 3.33 2.55 16.78
N ARG A 367 2.23 3.28 16.70
CA ARG A 367 1.83 4.18 17.78
C ARG A 367 1.47 3.37 19.03
N GLU A 368 2.14 3.61 20.14
CA GLU A 368 1.88 2.87 21.38
C GLU A 368 0.45 3.08 21.88
N LEU A 369 -0.10 2.03 22.49
CA LEU A 369 -1.46 1.93 23.03
C LEU A 369 -2.58 2.07 21.99
N CYS A 370 -2.22 2.18 20.71
CA CYS A 370 -3.14 2.06 19.60
C CYS A 370 -3.18 0.61 19.11
N SER A 371 -4.31 -0.06 19.30
CA SER A 371 -4.52 -1.37 18.73
C SER A 371 -4.60 -1.26 17.21
N ILE A 372 -3.88 -2.14 16.51
CA ILE A 372 -4.01 -2.26 15.06
C ILE A 372 -5.40 -2.80 14.73
N PRO A 373 -6.22 -2.06 13.94
CA PRO A 373 -7.51 -2.56 13.48
C PRO A 373 -7.34 -3.91 12.78
N PRO A 374 -8.34 -4.81 12.83
CA PRO A 374 -8.22 -6.11 12.20
C PRO A 374 -7.89 -5.99 10.70
N GLY A 375 -6.69 -6.47 10.34
CA GLY A 375 -6.29 -6.90 9.00
C GLY A 375 -6.75 -6.06 7.81
N GLN A 376 -6.68 -4.73 7.89
CA GLN A 376 -6.98 -3.87 6.74
C GLN A 376 -6.07 -4.24 5.57
N ARG A 377 -6.68 -4.46 4.40
CA ARG A 377 -5.96 -4.77 3.17
C ARG A 377 -6.61 -4.08 1.99
N VAL A 378 -5.79 -3.78 1.00
CA VAL A 378 -6.21 -3.31 -0.32
C VAL A 378 -5.62 -4.22 -1.38
N SER A 379 -6.27 -4.27 -2.52
CA SER A 379 -5.72 -4.92 -3.70
C SER A 379 -6.19 -4.15 -4.92
N GLY A 380 -5.38 -4.17 -5.96
CA GLY A 380 -5.69 -3.51 -7.21
C GLY A 380 -4.70 -3.93 -8.26
N HIS A 381 -5.19 -4.01 -9.49
CA HIS A 381 -4.37 -4.15 -10.67
C HIS A 381 -5.08 -3.53 -11.86
N ALA A 382 -4.31 -3.11 -12.85
CA ALA A 382 -4.83 -2.63 -14.13
C ALA A 382 -3.95 -3.14 -15.27
N TYR A 383 -4.53 -3.29 -16.45
CA TYR A 383 -3.79 -3.54 -17.68
C TYR A 383 -4.44 -2.81 -18.86
N VAL A 384 -3.64 -2.53 -19.89
CA VAL A 384 -4.08 -1.82 -21.10
C VAL A 384 -4.74 -2.79 -22.08
N ALA A 385 -4.10 -3.93 -22.34
CA ALA A 385 -4.66 -4.98 -23.19
C ALA A 385 -4.18 -6.35 -22.72
N SER A 386 -5.01 -7.36 -22.92
CA SER A 386 -4.69 -8.76 -22.69
C SER A 386 -5.31 -9.61 -23.80
N ALA A 387 -4.59 -10.61 -24.29
CA ALA A 387 -5.13 -11.56 -25.28
C ALA A 387 -4.78 -13.00 -24.91
N ALA A 388 -5.76 -13.88 -25.09
CA ALA A 388 -5.59 -15.33 -25.10
C ALA A 388 -5.95 -15.81 -26.52
N THR A 389 -5.05 -16.56 -27.15
CA THR A 389 -5.21 -17.05 -28.53
C THR A 389 -5.00 -18.57 -28.60
N ASP A 390 -5.53 -19.21 -29.64
CA ASP A 390 -5.32 -20.64 -29.95
C ASP A 390 -4.98 -20.80 -31.45
N PRO A 391 -3.77 -21.27 -31.83
CA PRO A 391 -2.67 -21.66 -30.95
C PRO A 391 -2.15 -20.46 -30.15
N SER A 392 -1.78 -20.70 -28.90
CA SER A 392 -1.29 -19.64 -28.01
C SER A 392 -0.03 -18.98 -28.58
N LEU A 393 -0.21 -17.77 -29.11
CA LEU A 393 0.73 -16.70 -28.80
C LEU A 393 0.60 -16.55 -27.28
N VAL A 394 1.67 -16.80 -26.52
CA VAL A 394 1.70 -16.78 -25.03
C VAL A 394 0.75 -15.69 -24.50
N PRO A 395 -0.10 -15.95 -23.48
CA PRO A 395 -0.99 -14.93 -22.92
C PRO A 395 -0.23 -13.61 -22.76
N ALA A 396 -0.61 -12.63 -23.58
CA ALA A 396 0.14 -11.38 -23.71
C ALA A 396 -0.67 -10.31 -22.99
N THR A 397 -0.18 -9.90 -21.82
CA THR A 397 -0.72 -8.74 -21.12
C THR A 397 0.26 -7.58 -21.28
N VAL A 398 -0.25 -6.40 -21.61
CA VAL A 398 0.55 -5.17 -21.75
C VAL A 398 -0.03 -4.08 -20.87
N GLY A 399 0.84 -3.25 -20.31
CA GLY A 399 0.41 -2.17 -19.42
C GLY A 399 0.03 -2.68 -18.03
N PHE A 400 0.57 -3.80 -17.54
CA PHE A 400 0.16 -4.35 -16.25
C PHE A 400 0.78 -3.61 -15.07
N VAL A 401 -0.05 -3.23 -14.11
CA VAL A 401 0.34 -2.65 -12.81
C VAL A 401 -0.42 -3.34 -11.68
N SER A 402 0.17 -3.40 -10.49
CA SER A 402 -0.50 -3.97 -9.31
C SER A 402 0.04 -3.39 -7.99
N ILE A 403 -0.77 -3.46 -6.93
CA ILE A 403 -0.36 -3.04 -5.58
C ILE A 403 -0.39 -4.20 -4.58
N PRO A 404 0.47 -4.19 -3.54
CA PRO A 404 0.42 -5.18 -2.48
C PRO A 404 -0.71 -4.91 -1.48
N ALA A 405 -0.90 -5.86 -0.57
CA ALA A 405 -2.01 -5.89 0.39
C ALA A 405 -2.11 -4.67 1.33
N ASN A 406 -1.03 -3.94 1.58
CA ASN A 406 -1.06 -2.76 2.46
C ASN A 406 -1.08 -1.42 1.69
N GLY A 407 -1.23 -1.48 0.37
CA GLY A 407 -1.31 -0.31 -0.50
C GLY A 407 0.02 0.07 -1.12
N GLY A 408 0.03 1.22 -1.79
CA GLY A 408 1.11 1.64 -2.67
C GLY A 408 0.60 2.32 -3.92
N LEU A 409 1.51 2.55 -4.85
CA LEU A 409 1.22 3.07 -6.19
C LEU A 409 2.13 2.37 -7.19
N ASP A 410 1.54 1.76 -8.20
CA ASP A 410 2.23 1.24 -9.38
C ASP A 410 1.68 1.93 -10.64
N HIS A 411 2.55 2.24 -11.57
CA HIS A 411 2.25 3.10 -12.72
C HIS A 411 3.09 2.69 -13.92
N GLN A 412 2.48 2.69 -15.10
CA GLN A 412 3.15 2.39 -16.35
C GLN A 412 2.62 3.28 -17.49
N ASP A 413 3.53 3.93 -18.21
CA ASP A 413 3.25 4.65 -19.46
C ASP A 413 3.81 3.87 -20.65
N LEU A 414 3.03 3.79 -21.72
CA LEU A 414 3.37 3.09 -22.95
C LEU A 414 3.14 4.02 -24.14
N ASP A 415 4.11 4.14 -25.05
CA ASP A 415 3.92 4.89 -26.29
C ASP A 415 2.97 4.15 -27.25
N GLN A 416 3.01 2.81 -27.22
CA GLN A 416 2.12 1.92 -27.96
C GLN A 416 1.89 0.60 -27.21
N ALA A 417 0.63 0.15 -27.18
CA ALA A 417 0.27 -1.18 -26.69
C ALA A 417 -0.08 -2.09 -27.88
N GLN A 418 0.68 -3.16 -28.11
CA GLN A 418 0.49 -4.03 -29.27
C GLN A 418 0.53 -5.52 -28.88
N ILE A 419 -0.46 -6.26 -29.37
CA ILE A 419 -0.56 -7.73 -29.25
C ILE A 419 -0.96 -8.29 -30.63
N PRO A 420 -0.16 -9.20 -31.24
CA PRO A 420 1.29 -9.35 -31.03
C PRO A 420 2.03 -8.06 -31.42
N SER A 421 3.35 -8.07 -31.57
CA SER A 421 4.17 -6.86 -31.80
C SER A 421 3.81 -6.05 -33.06
N ASP A 422 2.97 -6.55 -33.96
CA ASP A 422 2.43 -5.82 -35.11
C ASP A 422 1.05 -5.16 -34.85
N GLY A 423 0.47 -5.41 -33.67
CA GLY A 423 -0.85 -4.94 -33.24
C GLY A 423 -2.01 -5.56 -34.02
N SER A 424 -1.81 -6.73 -34.64
CA SER A 424 -2.84 -7.39 -35.45
C SER A 424 -4.04 -7.89 -34.63
N THR A 425 -3.84 -8.33 -33.38
CA THR A 425 -4.92 -8.76 -32.48
C THR A 425 -5.47 -7.60 -31.67
N ALA A 426 -4.61 -6.83 -31.02
CA ALA A 426 -4.95 -5.61 -30.32
C ALA A 426 -3.82 -4.58 -30.48
N GLY A 427 -4.18 -3.33 -30.74
CA GLY A 427 -3.26 -2.23 -30.90
C GLY A 427 -3.84 -0.97 -30.28
N ALA A 428 -3.02 -0.21 -29.58
CA ALA A 428 -3.33 1.13 -29.11
C ALA A 428 -2.07 2.01 -29.22
N GLY A 429 -2.27 3.31 -29.32
CA GLY A 429 -1.21 4.30 -29.19
C GLY A 429 -0.85 4.53 -27.72
N ALA A 430 -0.57 5.79 -27.38
CA ALA A 430 -0.19 6.20 -26.03
C ALA A 430 -1.21 5.67 -25.01
N SER A 431 -0.71 4.94 -24.04
CA SER A 431 -1.51 4.25 -23.04
C SER A 431 -0.87 4.40 -21.67
N VAL A 432 -1.69 4.38 -20.64
CA VAL A 432 -1.28 4.50 -19.25
C VAL A 432 -2.06 3.51 -18.41
N SER A 433 -1.43 2.94 -17.41
CA SER A 433 -2.09 2.19 -16.36
C SER A 433 -1.54 2.59 -15.00
N GLU A 434 -2.41 2.62 -14.00
CA GLU A 434 -2.08 2.99 -12.64
C GLU A 434 -2.92 2.15 -11.67
N SER A 435 -2.31 1.66 -10.59
CA SER A 435 -3.03 1.10 -9.46
C SER A 435 -2.50 1.72 -8.19
N SER A 436 -3.40 2.21 -7.35
CA SER A 436 -3.08 2.84 -6.07
C SER A 436 -3.95 2.28 -4.97
N GLY A 437 -3.40 2.24 -3.75
CA GLY A 437 -4.16 1.91 -2.57
C GLY A 437 -3.55 2.51 -1.32
N ALA A 438 -4.40 2.83 -0.36
CA ALA A 438 -4.01 3.42 0.91
C ALA A 438 -4.79 2.80 2.06
N LEU A 439 -4.09 2.63 3.18
CA LEU A 439 -4.68 2.26 4.45
C LEU A 439 -4.63 3.46 5.39
N SER A 440 -5.69 3.64 6.17
CA SER A 440 -5.79 4.61 7.25
C SER A 440 -6.25 3.93 8.53
N ALA A 441 -6.33 4.67 9.64
CA ALA A 441 -6.80 4.10 10.90
C ALA A 441 -8.21 3.48 10.80
N THR A 442 -9.06 3.98 9.91
CA THR A 442 -10.48 3.59 9.85
C THR A 442 -10.97 3.16 8.48
N ALA A 443 -10.18 3.32 7.42
CA ALA A 443 -10.59 3.05 6.05
C ALA A 443 -9.45 2.53 5.16
N SER A 444 -9.82 1.67 4.23
CA SER A 444 -8.99 1.14 3.15
C SER A 444 -9.53 1.64 1.82
N THR A 445 -8.69 2.18 0.94
CA THR A 445 -9.08 2.63 -0.40
C THR A 445 -8.18 2.06 -1.47
N ALA A 446 -8.74 1.71 -2.62
CA ALA A 446 -8.00 1.25 -3.80
C ALA A 446 -8.60 1.87 -5.06
N SER A 447 -7.76 2.22 -6.02
CA SER A 447 -8.15 2.74 -7.33
C SER A 447 -7.24 2.14 -8.39
N SER A 448 -7.81 1.45 -9.37
CA SER A 448 -7.10 0.92 -10.53
C SER A 448 -7.64 1.57 -11.80
N TYR A 449 -6.74 1.94 -12.70
CA TYR A 449 -6.98 2.78 -13.85
C TYR A 449 -6.18 2.28 -15.05
N ALA A 450 -6.81 2.25 -16.22
CA ALA A 450 -6.14 2.08 -17.49
C ALA A 450 -6.76 3.00 -18.54
N GLN A 451 -5.94 3.67 -19.34
CA GLN A 451 -6.35 4.42 -20.51
C GLN A 451 -5.52 4.03 -21.73
N ALA A 452 -6.18 3.86 -22.86
CA ALA A 452 -5.54 3.58 -24.14
C ALA A 452 -6.09 4.53 -25.22
N ALA A 453 -5.21 5.15 -26.00
CA ALA A 453 -5.59 5.98 -27.15
C ALA A 453 -5.56 5.18 -28.45
N ASN A 454 -6.38 5.57 -29.44
CA ASN A 454 -6.38 4.99 -30.80
C ASN A 454 -6.46 3.45 -30.80
N VAL A 455 -7.40 2.91 -30.02
CA VAL A 455 -7.58 1.47 -29.83
C VAL A 455 -8.10 0.84 -31.13
N CYS A 456 -7.54 -0.32 -31.45
CA CYS A 456 -7.84 -1.14 -32.60
C CYS A 456 -7.80 -2.61 -32.15
N VAL A 457 -8.92 -3.31 -32.20
CA VAL A 457 -9.00 -4.74 -31.89
C VAL A 457 -9.43 -5.48 -33.14
N LEU A 458 -8.73 -6.59 -33.43
CA LEU A 458 -8.81 -7.38 -34.66
C LEU A 458 -8.59 -6.50 -35.90
N ARG A 459 -7.32 -6.18 -36.17
CA ARG A 459 -6.93 -5.40 -37.35
C ARG A 459 -7.02 -6.28 -38.60
N MET A 460 -7.83 -5.85 -39.55
CA MET A 460 -8.02 -6.51 -40.84
C MET A 460 -7.53 -5.57 -41.95
N GLY A 461 -6.29 -5.75 -42.39
CA GLY A 461 -5.62 -4.82 -43.31
C GLY A 461 -5.38 -3.46 -42.65
N THR A 462 -5.95 -2.39 -43.23
CA THR A 462 -5.85 -1.02 -42.70
C THR A 462 -7.03 -0.62 -41.80
N SER A 463 -7.99 -1.51 -41.58
CA SER A 463 -9.20 -1.25 -40.79
C SER A 463 -9.23 -2.06 -39.50
N CYS A 464 -9.93 -1.55 -38.49
CA CYS A 464 -10.14 -2.24 -37.21
C CYS A 464 -11.58 -2.75 -37.15
N THR A 465 -11.79 -4.00 -36.74
CA THR A 465 -13.16 -4.50 -36.49
C THR A 465 -13.81 -3.79 -35.32
N ILE A 466 -13.03 -3.49 -34.27
CA ILE A 466 -13.45 -2.66 -33.15
C ILE A 466 -12.41 -1.56 -33.00
N SER A 467 -12.85 -0.31 -32.89
CA SER A 467 -11.96 0.82 -32.62
C SER A 467 -12.55 1.79 -31.62
N ALA A 468 -11.68 2.54 -30.95
CA ALA A 468 -12.07 3.66 -30.12
C ALA A 468 -10.96 4.72 -30.12
N THR A 469 -11.35 5.99 -30.09
CA THR A 469 -10.40 7.09 -29.92
C THR A 469 -9.73 7.01 -28.55
N ALA A 470 -10.50 6.69 -27.51
CA ALA A 470 -9.97 6.40 -26.19
C ALA A 470 -10.83 5.36 -25.46
N VAL A 471 -10.17 4.43 -24.79
CA VAL A 471 -10.77 3.54 -23.80
C VAL A 471 -10.21 3.93 -22.45
N LYS A 472 -11.08 4.19 -21.48
CA LYS A 472 -10.74 4.42 -20.08
C LYS A 472 -11.48 3.40 -19.25
N SER A 473 -10.77 2.65 -18.43
CA SER A 473 -11.33 1.76 -17.42
C SER A 473 -10.87 2.23 -16.05
N ARG A 474 -11.80 2.33 -15.11
CA ARG A 474 -11.51 2.68 -13.73
C ARG A 474 -12.35 1.84 -12.78
N SER A 475 -11.71 1.29 -11.76
CA SER A 475 -12.35 0.63 -10.62
C SER A 475 -11.87 1.30 -9.34
N ASN A 476 -12.81 1.73 -8.50
CA ASN A 476 -12.53 2.32 -7.20
C ASN A 476 -13.22 1.49 -6.14
N SER A 477 -12.52 1.21 -5.04
CA SER A 477 -13.06 0.50 -3.87
C SER A 477 -12.72 1.27 -2.61
N SER A 478 -13.66 1.31 -1.67
CA SER A 478 -13.44 1.82 -0.32
C SER A 478 -14.13 0.92 0.69
N ALA A 479 -13.47 0.65 1.80
CA ALA A 479 -14.05 -0.08 2.91
C ALA A 479 -13.67 0.58 4.24
N ASP A 480 -14.59 0.58 5.18
CA ASP A 480 -14.37 0.96 6.57
C ASP A 480 -15.02 -0.06 7.52
N GLY A 481 -14.98 0.21 8.83
CA GLY A 481 -15.59 -0.67 9.83
C GLY A 481 -17.12 -0.78 9.76
N ALA A 482 -17.80 0.02 8.93
CA ALA A 482 -19.25 0.07 8.82
C ALA A 482 -19.78 -0.35 7.43
N SER A 483 -19.01 -0.15 6.37
CA SER A 483 -19.45 -0.32 4.99
C SER A 483 -18.30 -0.64 4.04
N ALA A 484 -18.65 -1.26 2.90
CA ALA A 484 -17.75 -1.40 1.76
C ALA A 484 -18.50 -1.00 0.49
N SER A 485 -17.82 -0.31 -0.41
CA SER A 485 -18.38 0.11 -1.69
C SER A 485 -17.34 -0.02 -2.79
N SER A 486 -17.79 -0.31 -4.01
CA SER A 486 -16.98 -0.22 -5.22
C SER A 486 -17.79 0.45 -6.33
N ASN A 487 -17.11 1.12 -7.25
CA ASN A 487 -17.74 1.73 -8.41
C ASN A 487 -16.78 1.82 -9.61
N ALA A 488 -17.35 1.93 -10.80
CA ALA A 488 -16.60 2.11 -12.05
C ALA A 488 -16.53 3.59 -12.51
N ASN A 489 -16.68 4.55 -11.59
CA ASN A 489 -16.72 5.97 -11.94
C ASN A 489 -15.44 6.40 -12.66
N GLY A 490 -15.60 6.98 -13.85
CA GLY A 490 -14.50 7.37 -14.73
C GLY A 490 -14.28 6.45 -15.94
N THR A 491 -14.95 5.29 -15.99
CA THR A 491 -14.92 4.40 -17.16
C THR A 491 -15.62 5.04 -18.36
N GLN A 492 -14.95 5.07 -19.51
CA GLN A 492 -15.42 5.72 -20.74
C GLN A 492 -14.96 5.00 -22.00
N LEU A 493 -15.85 4.93 -23.00
CA LEU A 493 -15.54 4.49 -24.35
C LEU A 493 -15.82 5.65 -25.30
N VAL A 494 -14.76 6.29 -25.81
CA VAL A 494 -14.83 7.52 -26.63
C VAL A 494 -14.59 7.18 -28.09
N GLY A 495 -15.50 7.62 -28.97
CA GLY A 495 -15.40 7.38 -30.40
C GLY A 495 -15.44 5.89 -30.74
N LEU A 496 -16.18 5.10 -29.97
CA LEU A 496 -16.28 3.66 -30.14
C LEU A 496 -17.01 3.31 -31.45
N VAL A 497 -16.40 2.41 -32.20
CA VAL A 497 -16.96 1.79 -33.40
C VAL A 497 -16.83 0.27 -33.28
N VAL A 498 -17.91 -0.45 -33.54
CA VAL A 498 -17.95 -1.92 -33.57
C VAL A 498 -18.53 -2.34 -34.92
N GLY A 499 -17.70 -2.89 -35.80
CA GLY A 499 -18.04 -3.12 -37.20
C GLY A 499 -18.42 -1.81 -37.88
N SER A 500 -19.68 -1.68 -38.30
CA SER A 500 -20.23 -0.44 -38.90
C SER A 500 -21.02 0.43 -37.92
N GLN A 501 -21.19 -0.01 -36.66
CA GLN A 501 -21.97 0.71 -35.66
C GLN A 501 -21.10 1.70 -34.89
N THR A 502 -21.53 2.97 -34.82
CA THR A 502 -20.89 4.01 -34.02
C THR A 502 -21.67 4.26 -32.74
N PHE A 503 -20.94 4.56 -31.66
CA PHE A 503 -21.52 4.88 -30.36
C PHE A 503 -21.16 6.31 -29.96
N SER A 504 -22.17 7.12 -29.63
CA SER A 504 -22.00 8.52 -29.22
C SER A 504 -21.74 8.67 -27.71
N SER A 505 -21.96 7.62 -26.92
CA SER A 505 -21.67 7.56 -25.49
C SER A 505 -21.20 6.16 -25.10
N THR A 506 -20.60 6.03 -23.91
CA THR A 506 -20.26 4.74 -23.32
C THR A 506 -21.52 3.87 -23.20
N PRO A 507 -21.55 2.67 -23.78
CA PRO A 507 -22.66 1.74 -23.60
C PRO A 507 -22.85 1.34 -22.13
N PRO A 508 -24.08 0.94 -21.73
CA PRO A 508 -24.33 0.41 -20.40
C PRO A 508 -23.39 -0.76 -20.04
N PRO A 509 -23.15 -1.01 -18.74
CA PRO A 509 -22.32 -2.13 -18.31
C PRO A 509 -22.75 -3.46 -18.95
N ASN A 510 -21.78 -4.29 -19.31
CA ASN A 510 -21.97 -5.64 -19.86
C ASN A 510 -22.79 -5.69 -21.17
N THR A 511 -22.65 -4.68 -22.04
CA THR A 511 -23.34 -4.66 -23.35
C THR A 511 -22.71 -5.66 -24.31
N VAL A 512 -23.48 -6.65 -24.78
CA VAL A 512 -23.01 -7.67 -25.73
C VAL A 512 -23.42 -7.31 -27.16
N ILE A 513 -22.46 -7.37 -28.09
CA ILE A 513 -22.70 -7.19 -29.54
C ILE A 513 -22.19 -8.41 -30.29
N ASN A 514 -23.06 -9.03 -31.09
CA ASN A 514 -22.67 -10.13 -31.97
C ASN A 514 -21.94 -9.60 -33.21
N LEU A 515 -20.83 -10.26 -33.55
CA LEU A 515 -20.00 -10.01 -34.73
C LEU A 515 -20.13 -11.21 -35.69
N PRO A 516 -20.98 -11.11 -36.73
CA PRO A 516 -21.26 -12.23 -37.63
C PRO A 516 -19.98 -12.84 -38.22
N GLY A 517 -19.83 -14.16 -38.07
CA GLY A 517 -18.67 -14.91 -38.59
C GLY A 517 -17.37 -14.74 -37.79
N ILE A 518 -17.36 -13.95 -36.72
CA ILE A 518 -16.20 -13.72 -35.86
C ILE A 518 -16.49 -14.19 -34.43
N GLY A 519 -17.61 -13.76 -33.83
CA GLY A 519 -17.94 -14.04 -32.44
C GLY A 519 -18.81 -12.94 -31.82
N PHE A 520 -18.41 -12.42 -30.66
CA PHE A 520 -19.07 -11.31 -29.98
C PHE A 520 -18.04 -10.40 -29.30
N VAL A 521 -18.48 -9.20 -28.93
CA VAL A 521 -17.73 -8.29 -28.05
C VAL A 521 -18.62 -7.92 -26.86
N ILE A 522 -18.03 -7.88 -25.67
CA ILE A 522 -18.65 -7.33 -24.46
C ILE A 522 -18.02 -5.96 -24.23
N LEU A 523 -18.86 -4.94 -24.12
CA LEU A 523 -18.46 -3.56 -23.90
C LEU A 523 -18.76 -3.15 -22.47
N ASN A 524 -17.85 -2.36 -21.89
CA ASN A 524 -17.97 -1.88 -20.51
C ASN A 524 -18.27 -3.06 -19.55
N GLU A 525 -17.48 -4.13 -19.68
CA GLU A 525 -17.64 -5.32 -18.85
C GLU A 525 -17.30 -4.99 -17.39
N GLN A 526 -18.22 -5.31 -16.48
CA GLN A 526 -18.11 -5.02 -15.06
C GLN A 526 -18.53 -6.26 -14.27
N PHE A 527 -17.68 -6.64 -13.32
CA PHE A 527 -17.90 -7.72 -12.36
C PHE A 527 -18.05 -7.10 -10.98
N SER A 528 -19.10 -7.49 -10.26
CA SER A 528 -19.35 -7.06 -8.89
C SER A 528 -19.60 -8.28 -8.01
N ASP A 529 -18.80 -8.39 -6.94
CA ASP A 529 -18.86 -9.51 -5.99
C ASP A 529 -19.97 -9.31 -4.93
N GLY A 530 -20.76 -8.25 -5.05
CA GLY A 530 -21.88 -7.90 -4.18
C GLY A 530 -22.96 -7.11 -4.95
N PRO A 531 -24.19 -7.00 -4.41
CA PRO A 531 -25.26 -6.28 -5.10
C PRO A 531 -24.89 -4.79 -5.25
N GLU A 532 -24.84 -4.30 -6.48
CA GLU A 532 -24.78 -2.86 -6.75
C GLU A 532 -26.03 -2.19 -6.19
N THR A 533 -25.95 -1.63 -4.98
CA THR A 533 -26.98 -0.73 -4.48
C THR A 533 -26.58 0.69 -4.87
N GLY A 534 -27.05 1.16 -6.02
CA GLY A 534 -26.72 2.50 -6.52
C GLY A 534 -27.51 2.96 -7.75
N HIS A 535 -28.83 3.09 -7.62
CA HIS A 535 -29.63 4.06 -8.37
C HIS A 535 -30.33 5.00 -7.41
#